data_AF-I3K1P8-F1
#
_entry.id   AF-I3K1P8-F1
#
_cell.length_a   1.000
_cell.length_b   1.000
_cell.length_c   1.000
_cell.angle_alpha   90.00
_cell.angle_beta   90.00
_cell.angle_gamma   90.00
#
_symmetry.space_group_name_H-M   'P 1'
#
loop_
_entity.id
_entity.type
_entity.pdbx_description
1 polymer ?
#
loop_
_entity_poly.entity_id
_entity_poly.type
_entity_poly.pdbx_seq_one_letter_code
_entity_poly.pdbx_strand_id
1 'polypeptide(L)'
;MRQKLEEESRQHADIIQMNFVDNYHNLTIKTMMMMRWLASYCPGASYAMKVDADIFVNVFYLIQWLRNSPRENFITGSVIQDGRPRREPSSKWYVSEELYPEESFPSYVSGAGYVFSADLAARISWASRFVRVIPLEDVYVGLCLRMLGVRPVYAYSLPFFRSLFEIKNLEYDRCTFAKLIIVNGFKAPKLLRVWQDFAKGHKRC
;
A
#
# COMPACT_ATOMS: atom_id res chain seq x y z
N MET A 1 -21.29 -2.77 17.86
CA MET A 1 -20.30 -2.80 16.75
C MET A 1 -19.87 -4.22 16.44
N ARG A 2 -19.20 -4.93 17.36
CA ARG A 2 -18.70 -6.31 17.19
C ARG A 2 -19.68 -7.30 16.51
N GLN A 3 -20.91 -7.43 17.00
CA GLN A 3 -21.94 -8.31 16.39
C GLN A 3 -22.25 -7.99 14.91
N LYS A 4 -22.14 -6.73 14.47
CA LYS A 4 -22.35 -6.37 13.06
C LYS A 4 -21.18 -6.83 12.18
N LEU A 5 -19.95 -6.75 12.69
CA LEU A 5 -18.75 -7.28 12.01
C LEU A 5 -18.76 -8.81 11.97
N GLU A 6 -19.23 -9.47 13.04
CA GLU A 6 -19.40 -10.94 13.08
C GLU A 6 -20.50 -11.40 12.11
N GLU A 7 -21.53 -10.60 11.86
CA GLU A 7 -22.52 -10.85 10.80
C GLU A 7 -21.94 -10.64 9.40
N GLU A 8 -21.32 -9.48 9.15
CA GLU A 8 -20.66 -9.14 7.88
C GLU A 8 -19.61 -10.19 7.48
N SER A 9 -18.78 -10.61 8.43
CA SER A 9 -17.77 -11.66 8.24
C SER A 9 -18.37 -13.02 7.89
N ARG A 10 -19.58 -13.34 8.38
CA ARG A 10 -20.31 -14.57 8.01
C ARG A 10 -20.96 -14.47 6.63
N GLN A 11 -21.37 -13.28 6.20
CA GLN A 11 -22.01 -13.04 4.91
C GLN A 11 -21.01 -12.96 3.75
N HIS A 12 -19.85 -12.35 3.96
CA HIS A 12 -18.89 -12.04 2.89
C HIS A 12 -17.59 -12.88 2.93
N ALA A 13 -17.23 -13.43 4.09
CA ALA A 13 -16.04 -14.29 4.27
C ALA A 13 -14.69 -13.67 3.83
N ASP A 14 -14.60 -12.34 3.81
CA ASP A 14 -13.47 -11.53 3.35
C ASP A 14 -12.78 -10.71 4.48
N ILE A 15 -13.29 -10.81 5.71
CA ILE A 15 -12.74 -10.12 6.89
C ILE A 15 -11.68 -10.98 7.60
N ILE A 16 -10.50 -10.40 7.81
CA ILE A 16 -9.47 -10.93 8.71
C ILE A 16 -9.40 -10.02 9.93
N GLN A 17 -9.84 -10.51 11.09
CA GLN A 17 -9.82 -9.77 12.35
C GLN A 17 -8.61 -10.18 13.22
N MET A 18 -7.93 -9.19 13.81
CA MET A 18 -6.73 -9.36 14.62
C MET A 18 -6.87 -8.61 15.95
N ASN A 19 -6.18 -9.08 17.00
CA ASN A 19 -6.32 -8.54 18.35
C ASN A 19 -5.32 -7.40 18.63
N PHE A 20 -5.63 -6.19 18.18
CA PHE A 20 -4.90 -4.96 18.51
C PHE A 20 -5.85 -3.74 18.43
N VAL A 21 -5.42 -2.59 18.96
CA VAL A 21 -6.19 -1.34 18.86
C VAL A 21 -5.95 -0.72 17.47
N ASP A 22 -6.96 -0.77 16.60
CA ASP A 22 -6.86 -0.20 15.24
C ASP A 22 -6.92 1.33 15.28
N ASN A 23 -5.78 1.98 15.02
CA ASN A 23 -5.63 3.42 14.92
C ASN A 23 -4.42 3.75 14.01
N TYR A 24 -4.26 5.03 13.65
CA TYR A 24 -3.22 5.47 12.70
C TYR A 24 -1.79 5.07 13.11
N HIS A 25 -1.41 5.23 14.39
CA HIS A 25 -0.08 4.88 14.88
C HIS A 25 0.18 3.37 14.90
N ASN A 26 -0.89 2.56 14.99
CA ASN A 26 -0.84 1.11 14.98
C ASN A 26 -0.97 0.49 13.58
N LEU A 27 -1.02 1.28 12.51
CA LEU A 27 -1.00 0.77 11.13
C LEU A 27 0.23 -0.09 10.85
N THR A 28 1.38 0.23 11.45
CA THR A 28 2.60 -0.60 11.36
C THR A 28 2.36 -2.03 11.87
N ILE A 29 1.62 -2.19 12.98
CA ILE A 29 1.24 -3.52 13.52
C ILE A 29 0.29 -4.22 12.53
N LYS A 30 -0.71 -3.49 12.04
CA LYS A 30 -1.70 -4.00 11.06
C LYS A 30 -1.01 -4.56 9.82
N THR A 31 -0.11 -3.80 9.18
CA THR A 31 0.63 -4.28 8.01
C THR A 31 1.54 -5.45 8.35
N MET A 32 2.26 -5.46 9.48
CA MET A 32 3.11 -6.61 9.81
C MET A 32 2.30 -7.90 10.06
N MET A 33 1.10 -7.78 10.63
CA MET A 33 0.18 -8.91 10.73
C MET A 33 -0.38 -9.33 9.36
N MET A 34 -0.69 -8.40 8.46
CA MET A 34 -1.09 -8.70 7.07
C MET A 34 0.02 -9.45 6.31
N MET A 35 1.28 -8.99 6.41
CA MET A 35 2.45 -9.63 5.78
C MET A 35 2.62 -11.07 6.28
N ARG A 36 2.52 -11.29 7.60
CA ARG A 36 2.56 -12.63 8.21
C ARG A 36 1.40 -13.51 7.75
N TRP A 37 0.19 -12.96 7.67
CA TRP A 37 -1.00 -13.70 7.25
C TRP A 37 -0.89 -14.13 5.78
N LEU A 38 -0.51 -13.22 4.87
CA LEU A 38 -0.27 -13.53 3.45
C LEU A 38 0.77 -14.65 3.29
N ALA A 39 1.88 -14.58 4.02
CA ALA A 39 2.93 -15.59 4.01
C ALA A 39 2.47 -16.97 4.52
N SER A 40 1.45 -17.03 5.40
CA SER A 40 0.96 -18.28 6.00
C SER A 40 -0.24 -18.87 5.25
N TYR A 41 -1.10 -18.04 4.67
CA TYR A 41 -2.41 -18.45 4.13
C TYR A 41 -2.57 -18.23 2.61
N CYS A 42 -1.64 -17.57 1.94
CA CYS A 42 -1.67 -17.35 0.48
C CYS A 42 -0.42 -17.85 -0.27
N PRO A 43 0.10 -19.07 -0.03
CA PRO A 43 1.36 -19.55 -0.63
C PRO A 43 1.30 -19.69 -2.17
N GLY A 44 0.11 -19.75 -2.77
CA GLY A 44 -0.08 -19.81 -4.23
C GLY A 44 -0.21 -18.45 -4.93
N ALA A 45 -0.20 -17.33 -4.20
CA ALA A 45 -0.26 -16.01 -4.80
C ALA A 45 1.08 -15.63 -5.46
N SER A 46 1.05 -14.97 -6.62
CA SER A 46 2.27 -14.38 -7.21
C SER A 46 2.55 -12.97 -6.67
N TYR A 47 1.48 -12.22 -6.38
CA TYR A 47 1.53 -10.85 -5.90
C TYR A 47 0.47 -10.61 -4.84
N ALA A 48 0.72 -9.62 -3.97
CA ALA A 48 -0.26 -9.04 -3.07
C ALA A 48 -0.23 -7.51 -3.19
N MET A 49 -1.35 -6.87 -2.87
CA MET A 49 -1.48 -5.41 -2.84
C MET A 49 -1.98 -4.98 -1.46
N LYS A 50 -1.28 -4.03 -0.83
CA LYS A 50 -1.84 -3.24 0.27
C LYS A 50 -2.37 -1.94 -0.30
N VAL A 51 -3.55 -1.52 0.12
CA VAL A 51 -4.21 -0.30 -0.34
C VAL A 51 -5.12 0.23 0.77
N ASP A 52 -5.24 1.54 0.88
CA ASP A 52 -6.18 2.17 1.82
C ASP A 52 -7.61 2.21 1.24
N ALA A 53 -8.63 2.27 2.11
CA ALA A 53 -10.04 2.12 1.72
C ALA A 53 -10.63 3.32 0.94
N ASP A 54 -9.89 4.43 0.85
CA ASP A 54 -10.25 5.67 0.15
C ASP A 54 -9.54 5.84 -1.20
N ILE A 55 -9.03 4.74 -1.75
CA ILE A 55 -8.23 4.72 -2.98
C ILE A 55 -8.99 4.03 -4.11
N PHE A 56 -9.00 4.65 -5.29
CA PHE A 56 -9.40 4.01 -6.53
C PHE A 56 -8.28 3.13 -7.07
N VAL A 57 -8.59 1.88 -7.45
CA VAL A 57 -7.64 0.93 -8.05
C VAL A 57 -8.11 0.51 -9.44
N ASN A 58 -7.31 0.77 -10.46
CA ASN A 58 -7.52 0.25 -11.82
C ASN A 58 -7.02 -1.20 -11.92
N VAL A 59 -7.82 -2.14 -11.42
CA VAL A 59 -7.46 -3.57 -11.37
C VAL A 59 -7.13 -4.14 -12.75
N PHE A 60 -7.80 -3.66 -13.82
CA PHE A 60 -7.54 -4.11 -15.19
C PHE A 60 -6.11 -3.76 -15.65
N TYR A 61 -5.69 -2.50 -15.47
CA TYR A 61 -4.36 -2.07 -15.86
C TYR A 61 -3.29 -2.65 -14.93
N LEU A 62 -3.56 -2.76 -13.63
CA LEU A 62 -2.66 -3.40 -12.67
C LEU A 62 -2.33 -4.84 -13.08
N ILE A 63 -3.34 -5.68 -13.39
CA ILE A 63 -3.12 -7.07 -13.83
C ILE A 63 -2.33 -7.10 -15.13
N GLN A 64 -2.60 -6.22 -16.09
CA GLN A 64 -1.85 -6.13 -17.34
C GLN A 64 -0.38 -5.78 -17.09
N TRP A 65 -0.11 -4.83 -16.20
CA TRP A 65 1.23 -4.37 -15.87
C TRP A 65 2.05 -5.45 -15.13
N LEU A 66 1.45 -6.13 -14.15
CA LEU A 66 2.07 -7.20 -13.36
C LEU A 66 2.48 -8.45 -14.16
N ARG A 67 1.92 -8.66 -15.36
CA ARG A 67 2.34 -9.76 -16.26
C ARG A 67 3.80 -9.65 -16.68
N ASN A 68 4.34 -8.43 -16.73
CA ASN A 68 5.72 -8.14 -17.14
C ASN A 68 6.61 -7.73 -15.94
N SER A 69 6.12 -7.87 -14.71
CA SER A 69 6.89 -7.55 -13.49
C SER A 69 7.66 -8.78 -12.97
N PRO A 70 8.74 -8.57 -12.19
CA PRO A 70 9.40 -9.65 -11.45
C PRO A 70 8.47 -10.26 -10.40
N ARG A 71 8.50 -11.58 -10.25
CA ARG A 71 7.64 -12.34 -9.31
C ARG A 71 8.29 -12.64 -7.95
N GLU A 72 9.51 -12.17 -7.74
CA GLU A 72 10.27 -12.36 -6.51
C GLU A 72 10.98 -11.05 -6.14
N ASN A 73 11.14 -10.80 -4.85
CA ASN A 73 11.85 -9.64 -4.30
C ASN A 73 11.41 -8.29 -4.89
N PHE A 74 10.14 -8.19 -5.25
CA PHE A 74 9.58 -7.09 -6.00
C PHE A 74 8.62 -6.28 -5.14
N ILE A 75 8.75 -4.95 -5.18
CA ILE A 75 7.73 -4.03 -4.67
C ILE A 75 7.69 -2.78 -5.53
N THR A 76 6.49 -2.27 -5.79
CA THR A 76 6.23 -1.05 -6.53
C THR A 76 5.10 -0.25 -5.89
N GLY A 77 5.10 1.06 -6.13
CA GLY A 77 4.12 2.00 -5.61
C GLY A 77 4.50 3.43 -6.00
N SER A 78 3.95 4.41 -5.28
CA SER A 78 4.49 5.77 -5.33
C SER A 78 5.76 5.84 -4.47
N VAL A 79 6.92 5.71 -5.11
CA VAL A 79 8.22 5.63 -4.42
C VAL A 79 8.67 7.01 -3.95
N ILE A 80 9.01 7.13 -2.67
CA ILE A 80 9.51 8.33 -2.01
C ILE A 80 10.97 8.07 -1.60
N GLN A 81 11.88 9.01 -1.89
CA GLN A 81 13.32 8.89 -1.60
C GLN A 81 13.89 10.01 -0.72
N ASP A 82 13.17 11.13 -0.64
CA ASP A 82 13.54 12.37 0.03
C ASP A 82 12.80 12.56 1.38
N GLY A 83 12.07 11.55 1.81
CA GLY A 83 11.31 11.56 3.07
C GLY A 83 12.21 11.77 4.29
N ARG A 84 11.80 12.67 5.18
CA ARG A 84 12.49 12.99 6.44
C ARG A 84 11.54 12.87 7.63
N PRO A 85 12.02 12.45 8.82
CA PRO A 85 11.21 12.42 10.03
C PRO A 85 10.76 13.83 10.41
N ARG A 86 9.46 14.00 10.70
CA ARG A 86 8.95 15.26 11.24
C ARG A 86 9.26 15.29 12.74
N ARG A 87 10.05 16.28 13.17
CA ARG A 87 10.45 16.48 14.58
C ARG A 87 9.48 17.34 15.39
N GLU A 88 8.46 17.89 14.75
CA GLU A 88 7.40 18.69 15.37
C GLU A 88 6.39 17.79 16.12
N PRO A 89 6.30 17.84 17.47
CA PRO A 89 5.44 16.93 18.25
C PRO A 89 3.94 17.03 17.96
N SER A 90 3.46 18.19 17.49
CA SER A 90 2.06 18.37 17.07
C SER A 90 1.74 17.71 15.71
N SER A 91 2.75 17.20 15.00
CA SER A 91 2.54 16.55 13.71
C SER A 91 1.98 15.13 13.86
N LYS A 92 0.93 14.80 13.12
CA LYS A 92 0.43 13.40 13.00
C LYS A 92 1.48 12.39 12.48
N TRP A 93 2.58 12.88 11.92
CA TRP A 93 3.72 12.09 11.43
C TRP A 93 4.99 12.31 12.28
N TYR A 94 4.83 12.72 13.54
CA TYR A 94 5.94 12.96 14.45
C TYR A 94 6.76 11.68 14.70
N VAL A 95 8.09 11.82 14.63
CA VAL A 95 9.06 10.80 15.02
C VAL A 95 10.19 11.47 15.79
N SER A 96 10.33 11.13 17.07
CA SER A 96 11.40 11.66 17.92
C SER A 96 12.78 11.24 17.42
N GLU A 97 13.79 12.04 17.72
CA GLU A 97 15.19 11.74 17.40
C GLU A 97 15.68 10.49 18.16
N GLU A 98 15.24 10.32 19.41
CA GLU A 98 15.47 9.11 20.21
C GLU A 98 14.92 7.84 19.53
N LEU A 99 13.75 7.92 18.88
CA LEU A 99 13.13 6.79 18.18
C LEU A 99 13.84 6.49 16.85
N TYR A 100 14.18 7.53 16.09
CA TYR A 100 14.86 7.43 14.80
C TYR A 100 15.85 8.60 14.63
N PRO A 101 17.16 8.39 14.84
CA PRO A 101 18.13 9.47 14.87
C PRO A 101 18.59 9.95 13.48
N GLU A 102 18.45 9.15 12.42
CA GLU A 102 18.82 9.57 11.06
C GLU A 102 17.96 10.78 10.58
N GLU A 103 18.56 11.69 9.82
CA GLU A 103 17.86 12.85 9.24
C GLU A 103 16.97 12.52 8.03
N SER A 104 17.10 11.31 7.47
CA SER A 104 16.41 10.86 6.27
C SER A 104 15.96 9.40 6.38
N PHE A 105 14.84 9.09 5.75
CA PHE A 105 14.32 7.74 5.65
C PHE A 105 14.97 6.97 4.48
N PRO A 106 14.94 5.62 4.49
CA PRO A 106 15.19 4.84 3.27
C PRO A 106 14.22 5.23 2.14
N SER A 107 14.50 4.78 0.91
CA SER A 107 13.46 4.75 -0.12
C SER A 107 12.30 3.84 0.31
N TYR A 108 11.07 4.34 0.25
CA TYR A 108 9.86 3.61 0.63
C TYR A 108 8.75 3.82 -0.39
N VAL A 109 7.65 3.08 -0.28
CA VAL A 109 6.44 3.23 -1.12
C VAL A 109 5.32 3.83 -0.28
N SER A 110 4.64 4.86 -0.78
CA SER A 110 3.57 5.54 -0.06
C SER A 110 2.47 4.59 0.43
N GLY A 111 2.04 4.78 1.68
CA GLY A 111 1.01 3.94 2.32
C GLY A 111 -0.32 3.86 1.56
N ALA A 112 -0.66 4.86 0.73
CA ALA A 112 -1.89 4.88 -0.06
C ALA A 112 -2.10 3.58 -0.86
N GLY A 113 -1.04 3.05 -1.48
CA GLY A 113 -1.11 1.73 -2.08
C GLY A 113 0.18 1.29 -2.74
N TYR A 114 0.52 0.01 -2.53
CA TYR A 114 1.71 -0.62 -3.07
C TYR A 114 1.48 -2.11 -3.34
N VAL A 115 2.20 -2.64 -4.32
CA VAL A 115 2.09 -4.02 -4.79
C VAL A 115 3.44 -4.70 -4.66
N PHE A 116 3.46 -5.91 -4.12
CA PHE A 116 4.66 -6.68 -3.84
C PHE A 116 4.50 -8.13 -4.30
N SER A 117 5.60 -8.80 -4.60
CA SER A 117 5.61 -10.24 -4.81
C SER A 117 5.33 -10.98 -3.49
N ALA A 118 4.68 -12.14 -3.58
CA ALA A 118 4.19 -12.84 -2.38
C ALA A 118 5.33 -13.36 -1.46
N ASP A 119 6.49 -13.73 -2.03
CA ASP A 119 7.70 -14.09 -1.27
C ASP A 119 8.17 -12.94 -0.35
N LEU A 120 8.06 -11.70 -0.83
CA LEU A 120 8.51 -10.52 -0.12
C LEU A 120 7.67 -10.25 1.13
N ALA A 121 6.42 -10.73 1.18
CA ALA A 121 5.58 -10.69 2.39
C ALA A 121 6.24 -11.43 3.56
N ALA A 122 6.72 -12.66 3.30
CA ALA A 122 7.42 -13.49 4.28
C ALA A 122 8.76 -12.85 4.68
N ARG A 123 9.51 -12.32 3.69
CA ARG A 123 10.79 -11.63 3.94
C ARG A 123 10.61 -10.37 4.80
N ILE A 124 9.61 -9.52 4.51
CA ILE A 124 9.30 -8.33 5.31
C ILE A 124 8.88 -8.73 6.73
N SER A 125 8.00 -9.73 6.87
CA SER A 125 7.58 -10.24 8.18
C SER A 125 8.73 -10.88 8.99
N TRP A 126 9.80 -11.34 8.33
CA TRP A 126 11.01 -11.80 9.00
C TRP A 126 11.91 -10.63 9.41
N ALA A 127 12.13 -9.67 8.51
CA ALA A 127 12.96 -8.48 8.77
C ALA A 127 12.42 -7.61 9.90
N SER A 128 11.09 -7.48 10.02
CA SER A 128 10.43 -6.70 11.08
C SER A 128 10.70 -7.20 12.50
N ARG A 129 11.31 -8.38 12.67
CA ARG A 129 11.79 -8.88 13.97
C ARG A 129 13.09 -8.23 14.43
N PHE A 130 13.79 -7.53 13.54
CA PHE A 130 15.13 -6.95 13.77
C PHE A 130 15.16 -5.43 13.53
N VAL A 131 14.14 -4.87 12.89
CA VAL A 131 13.99 -3.42 12.65
C VAL A 131 13.18 -2.78 13.79
N ARG A 132 13.70 -1.70 14.39
CA ARG A 132 13.00 -0.93 15.43
C ARG A 132 11.70 -0.34 14.87
N VAL A 133 10.58 -0.65 15.52
CA VAL A 133 9.23 -0.23 15.10
C VAL A 133 9.08 1.29 15.21
N ILE A 134 8.49 1.90 14.17
CA ILE A 134 8.07 3.31 14.17
C ILE A 134 6.57 3.42 13.79
N PRO A 135 5.84 4.45 14.25
CA PRO A 135 4.41 4.64 13.98
C PRO A 135 4.14 5.26 12.59
N LEU A 136 4.94 4.89 11.60
CA LEU A 136 4.80 5.25 10.18
C LEU A 136 4.90 3.96 9.36
N GLU A 137 3.76 3.43 8.94
CA GLU A 137 3.63 2.10 8.32
C GLU A 137 4.48 1.94 7.06
N ASP A 138 4.38 2.91 6.16
CA ASP A 138 5.05 2.92 4.86
C ASP A 138 6.56 3.10 4.99
N VAL A 139 7.00 4.01 5.86
CA VAL A 139 8.41 4.17 6.21
C VAL A 139 8.97 2.91 6.89
N TYR A 140 8.21 2.25 7.76
CA TYR A 140 8.64 1.02 8.41
C TYR A 140 8.81 -0.15 7.42
N VAL A 141 7.91 -0.27 6.44
CA VAL A 141 8.13 -1.18 5.29
C VAL A 141 9.42 -0.82 4.57
N GLY A 142 9.69 0.48 4.32
CA GLY A 142 10.96 0.96 3.77
C GLY A 142 12.20 0.55 4.58
N LEU A 143 12.14 0.58 5.92
CA LEU A 143 13.22 0.14 6.79
C LEU A 143 13.45 -1.38 6.70
N CYS A 144 12.38 -2.17 6.63
CA CYS A 144 12.47 -3.61 6.36
C CYS A 144 13.08 -3.90 4.97
N LEU A 145 12.71 -3.15 3.94
CA LEU A 145 13.30 -3.27 2.59
C LEU A 145 14.79 -2.93 2.58
N ARG A 146 15.19 -1.86 3.29
CA ARG A 146 16.61 -1.48 3.48
C ARG A 146 17.41 -2.62 4.11
N MET A 147 16.88 -3.26 5.17
CA MET A 147 17.52 -4.42 5.81
C MET A 147 17.64 -5.62 4.85
N LEU A 148 16.63 -5.85 4.01
CA LEU A 148 16.59 -6.96 3.05
C LEU A 148 17.44 -6.73 1.79
N GLY A 149 18.01 -5.53 1.60
CA GLY A 149 18.70 -5.13 0.38
C GLY A 149 17.77 -4.92 -0.84
N VAL A 150 16.45 -4.84 -0.62
CA VAL A 150 15.44 -4.67 -1.68
C VAL A 150 15.17 -3.18 -1.91
N ARG A 151 15.09 -2.76 -3.17
CA ARG A 151 14.75 -1.38 -3.55
C ARG A 151 13.37 -1.34 -4.22
N PRO A 152 12.49 -0.39 -3.87
CA PRO A 152 11.26 -0.17 -4.60
C PRO A 152 11.50 0.13 -6.08
N VAL A 153 10.66 -0.46 -6.94
CA VAL A 153 10.66 -0.24 -8.39
C VAL A 153 9.65 0.84 -8.74
N TYR A 154 10.07 1.80 -9.57
CA TYR A 154 9.19 2.84 -10.09
C TYR A 154 8.26 2.32 -11.18
N ALA A 155 6.97 2.53 -11.02
CA ALA A 155 5.98 2.31 -12.08
C ALA A 155 5.67 3.65 -12.77
N TYR A 156 6.27 3.87 -13.94
CA TYR A 156 6.09 5.08 -14.73
C TYR A 156 5.35 4.84 -16.05
N SER A 157 4.54 5.81 -16.46
CA SER A 157 3.95 5.91 -17.80
C SER A 157 4.99 6.42 -18.80
N LEU A 158 4.99 5.86 -20.02
CA LEU A 158 5.76 6.39 -21.15
C LEU A 158 4.83 7.24 -22.05
N PRO A 159 5.33 8.30 -22.71
CA PRO A 159 6.69 8.84 -22.64
C PRO A 159 6.91 9.87 -21.51
N PHE A 160 5.88 10.26 -20.75
CA PHE A 160 5.91 11.42 -19.86
C PHE A 160 6.48 11.15 -18.45
N PHE A 161 6.93 9.93 -18.16
CA PHE A 161 7.50 9.48 -16.88
C PHE A 161 6.68 9.84 -15.64
N ARG A 162 5.35 9.90 -15.76
CA ARG A 162 4.45 10.14 -14.62
C ARG A 162 4.21 8.84 -13.86
N SER A 163 4.20 8.90 -12.53
CA SER A 163 3.84 7.76 -11.67
C SER A 163 2.50 7.17 -12.07
N LEU A 164 2.42 5.84 -12.19
CA LEU A 164 1.15 5.13 -12.31
C LEU A 164 0.41 5.07 -10.97
N PHE A 165 1.12 5.30 -9.85
CA PHE A 165 0.54 5.40 -8.53
C PHE A 165 0.39 6.88 -8.16
N GLU A 166 -0.77 7.47 -8.47
CA GLU A 166 -1.04 8.88 -8.15
C GLU A 166 -1.61 8.99 -6.73
N ILE A 167 -0.91 9.74 -5.90
CA ILE A 167 -1.23 9.95 -4.47
C ILE A 167 -1.92 11.29 -4.23
N LYS A 168 -2.01 12.15 -5.26
CA LYS A 168 -2.82 13.38 -5.24
C LYS A 168 -4.29 13.05 -5.44
N ASN A 169 -5.14 13.90 -4.88
CA ASN A 169 -6.58 13.88 -5.15
C ASN A 169 -6.82 14.40 -6.56
N LEU A 170 -7.38 13.56 -7.44
CA LEU A 170 -7.85 13.98 -8.76
C LEU A 170 -9.37 13.94 -8.82
N GLU A 171 -9.93 14.83 -9.64
CA GLU A 171 -11.32 14.67 -10.09
C GLU A 171 -11.43 13.46 -11.02
N TYR A 172 -12.61 12.83 -11.04
CA TYR A 172 -12.78 11.62 -11.84
C TYR A 172 -12.94 11.97 -13.31
N ASP A 173 -11.89 11.68 -14.09
CA ASP A 173 -11.96 11.53 -15.53
C ASP A 173 -11.63 10.08 -15.91
N ARG A 174 -12.51 9.46 -16.68
CA ARG A 174 -12.41 8.03 -17.03
C ARG A 174 -11.12 7.71 -17.78
N CYS A 175 -10.69 8.58 -18.69
CA CYS A 175 -9.57 8.30 -19.57
C CYS A 175 -8.20 8.64 -18.95
N THR A 176 -8.17 9.56 -18.00
CA THR A 176 -7.04 9.76 -17.07
C THR A 176 -6.89 8.55 -16.16
N PHE A 177 -8.00 8.06 -15.57
CA PHE A 177 -7.98 6.93 -14.64
C PHE A 177 -7.62 5.61 -15.34
N ALA A 178 -7.95 5.46 -16.63
CA ALA A 178 -7.55 4.32 -17.45
C ALA A 178 -6.02 4.18 -17.59
N LYS A 179 -5.28 5.29 -17.40
CA LYS A 179 -3.81 5.40 -17.55
C LYS A 179 -3.06 5.38 -16.20
N LEU A 180 -3.78 5.20 -15.10
CA LEU A 180 -3.23 5.14 -13.74
C LEU A 180 -3.60 3.80 -13.08
N ILE A 181 -2.79 3.35 -12.12
CA ILE A 181 -3.01 2.15 -11.30
C ILE A 181 -3.79 2.50 -10.02
N ILE A 182 -3.37 3.55 -9.29
CA ILE A 182 -4.15 4.10 -8.17
C ILE A 182 -4.40 5.61 -8.30
N VAL A 183 -5.48 6.07 -7.68
CA VAL A 183 -5.79 7.49 -7.45
C VAL A 183 -6.38 7.69 -6.05
N ASN A 184 -5.90 8.69 -5.32
CA ASN A 184 -6.29 8.99 -3.95
C ASN A 184 -7.56 9.88 -3.83
N GLY A 185 -8.20 9.89 -2.65
CA GLY A 185 -9.17 10.92 -2.25
C GLY A 185 -10.65 10.54 -2.39
N PHE A 186 -11.01 9.27 -2.24
CA PHE A 186 -12.38 8.77 -2.46
C PHE A 186 -13.11 8.39 -1.17
N LYS A 187 -14.27 8.99 -0.92
CA LYS A 187 -15.25 8.42 0.02
C LYS A 187 -15.96 7.23 -0.65
N ALA A 188 -16.27 6.17 0.09
CA ALA A 188 -16.87 4.95 -0.45
C ALA A 188 -18.08 5.17 -1.40
N PRO A 189 -19.05 6.08 -1.14
CA PRO A 189 -20.15 6.35 -2.08
C PRO A 189 -19.73 7.06 -3.39
N LYS A 190 -18.57 7.72 -3.42
CA LYS A 190 -17.96 8.23 -4.66
C LYS A 190 -17.22 7.09 -5.38
N LEU A 191 -16.45 6.29 -4.64
CA LEU A 191 -15.70 5.14 -5.16
C LEU A 191 -16.60 4.16 -5.92
N LEU A 192 -17.74 3.76 -5.34
CA LEU A 192 -18.69 2.83 -5.96
C LEU A 192 -19.27 3.37 -7.28
N ARG A 193 -19.65 4.65 -7.33
CA ARG A 193 -20.18 5.30 -8.55
C ARG A 193 -19.12 5.42 -9.63
N VAL A 194 -17.90 5.81 -9.25
CA VAL A 194 -16.74 5.89 -10.15
C VAL A 194 -16.40 4.52 -10.74
N TRP A 195 -16.37 3.47 -9.91
CA TRP A 195 -16.10 2.11 -10.36
C TRP A 195 -17.16 1.59 -11.35
N GLN A 196 -18.45 1.84 -11.09
CA GLN A 196 -19.55 1.43 -11.98
C GLN A 196 -19.46 2.04 -13.38
N ASP A 197 -19.04 3.30 -13.49
CA ASP A 197 -18.80 3.97 -14.77
C ASP A 197 -17.51 3.46 -15.44
N PHE A 198 -16.42 3.42 -14.67
CA PHE A 198 -15.10 3.02 -15.14
C PHE A 198 -15.08 1.60 -15.70
N ALA A 199 -15.64 0.63 -14.96
CA ALA A 199 -15.67 -0.77 -15.36
C ALA A 199 -16.37 -1.00 -16.71
N LYS A 200 -17.39 -0.18 -17.04
CA LYS A 200 -18.12 -0.24 -18.32
C LYS A 200 -17.41 0.50 -19.45
N GLY A 201 -16.73 1.60 -19.16
CA GLY A 201 -16.26 2.55 -20.18
C GLY A 201 -14.75 2.59 -20.44
N HIS A 202 -13.88 2.06 -19.55
CA HIS A 202 -12.42 2.28 -19.60
C HIS A 202 -11.76 1.86 -20.93
N LYS A 203 -12.33 0.89 -21.66
CA LYS A 203 -11.82 0.41 -22.95
C LYS A 203 -12.00 1.39 -24.13
N ARG A 204 -12.53 2.59 -23.88
CA ARG A 204 -12.81 3.63 -24.90
C ARG A 204 -11.88 4.87 -24.78
N CYS A 205 -10.70 4.76 -24.15
CA CYS A 205 -9.92 5.87 -23.56
C CYS A 205 -8.39 5.88 -23.82
#